data_AF-A0A7C2DMM6-F1
#
_entry.id   AF-A0A7C2DMM6-F1
#
_cell.length_a   1.000
_cell.length_b   1.000
_cell.length_c   1.000
_cell.angle_alpha   90.00
_cell.angle_beta   90.00
_cell.angle_gamma   90.00
#
_symmetry.space_group_name_H-M   'P 1'
#
loop_
_entity.id
_entity.type
_entity.pdbx_description
1 polymer ?
#
loop_
_entity_poly.entity_id
_entity_poly.type
_entity_poly.pdbx_seq_one_letter_code
_entity_poly.pdbx_strand_id
1 'polypeptide(L)' 'MSPAVVGRRGLTGNDAVALAWRQINPDVVAAYPITPSTQVVERFARFFADGAATTEFV' A
#
# COMPACT_ATOMS: atom_id res chain seq x y z
N MET A 1 -26.25 -7.79 8.07
CA MET A 1 -24.79 -7.55 7.97
C MET A 1 -24.15 -8.87 7.57
N SER A 2 -23.81 -9.03 6.29
CA SER A 2 -23.27 -10.29 5.76
C SER A 2 -21.81 -10.44 6.22
N PRO A 3 -21.34 -11.62 6.68
CA PRO A 3 -19.97 -11.78 7.12
C PRO A 3 -19.07 -11.65 5.89
N ALA A 4 -18.15 -10.68 5.91
CA ALA A 4 -17.15 -10.54 4.86
C ALA A 4 -16.32 -11.81 4.84
N VAL A 5 -16.41 -12.56 3.73
CA VAL A 5 -15.52 -13.68 3.45
C VAL A 5 -14.09 -13.14 3.51
N VAL A 6 -13.31 -13.57 4.51
CA VAL A 6 -11.86 -13.34 4.56
C VAL A 6 -11.24 -14.27 3.50
N GLY A 7 -11.39 -13.89 2.24
CA GLY A 7 -10.80 -14.62 1.12
C GLY A 7 -9.30 -14.40 1.09
N ARG A 8 -8.52 -15.48 1.05
CA ARG A 8 -7.07 -15.39 0.79
C ARG A 8 -6.88 -14.78 -0.60
N ARG A 9 -6.35 -13.56 -0.65
CA ARG A 9 -6.00 -12.86 -1.89
C ARG A 9 -4.57 -13.22 -2.28
N GLY A 10 -4.37 -13.66 -3.53
CA GLY A 10 -3.03 -13.77 -4.11
C GLY A 10 -2.42 -12.38 -4.28
N LEU A 11 -1.26 -12.15 -3.68
CA LEU A 11 -0.55 -10.87 -3.72
C LEU A 11 0.91 -11.12 -4.12
N THR A 12 1.47 -10.22 -4.91
CA THR A 12 2.93 -10.15 -5.03
C THR A 12 3.54 -9.65 -3.71
N GLY A 13 4.84 -9.84 -3.49
CA GLY A 13 5.51 -9.28 -2.31
C GLY A 13 5.35 -7.75 -2.22
N ASN A 14 5.45 -7.07 -3.35
CA ASN A 14 5.29 -5.61 -3.42
C ASN A 14 3.85 -5.17 -3.11
N ASP A 15 2.84 -5.93 -3.56
CA ASP A 15 1.44 -5.72 -3.19
C ASP A 15 1.20 -5.89 -1.70
N ALA A 16 1.79 -6.94 -1.12
CA ALA A 16 1.64 -7.23 0.31
C ALA A 16 2.21 -6.08 1.16
N VAL A 17 3.39 -5.56 0.79
CA VAL A 17 4.00 -4.41 1.48
C VAL A 17 3.16 -3.15 1.32
N ALA A 18 2.70 -2.82 0.12
CA ALA A 18 1.87 -1.63 -0.11
C ALA A 18 0.54 -1.69 0.65
N LEU A 19 -0.09 -2.88 0.72
CA LEU A 19 -1.29 -3.10 1.52
C LEU A 19 -1.02 -2.97 3.02
N ALA A 20 0.11 -3.49 3.50
CA ALA A 20 0.53 -3.33 4.89
C ALA A 20 0.77 -1.84 5.21
N TRP A 21 1.44 -1.09 4.33
CA TRP A 21 1.64 0.35 4.49
C TRP A 21 0.32 1.11 4.61
N ARG A 22 -0.67 0.77 3.78
CA ARG A 22 -2.02 1.36 3.91
C ARG A 22 -2.65 1.06 5.28
N GLN A 23 -2.43 -0.12 5.83
CA GLN A 23 -3.01 -0.53 7.13
C GLN A 23 -2.31 0.15 8.30
N ILE A 24 -0.98 0.24 8.28
CA ILE A 24 -0.23 0.92 9.35
C ILE A 24 -0.33 2.45 9.23
N ASN A 25 -0.64 2.97 8.03
CA ASN A 25 -0.76 4.39 7.70
C ASN A 25 0.44 5.20 8.23
N PRO A 26 1.65 5.00 7.66
CA PRO A 26 2.85 5.66 8.15
C PRO A 26 2.70 7.18 8.08
N ASP A 27 3.29 7.92 9.02
CA ASP A 27 3.19 9.39 9.02
C ASP A 27 3.89 10.00 7.80
N VAL A 28 5.04 9.44 7.41
CA VAL A 28 5.86 9.91 6.27
C VAL A 28 6.38 8.73 5.47
N VAL A 29 6.36 8.84 4.14
CA VAL A 29 6.99 7.91 3.19
C VAL A 29 7.83 8.71 2.20
N ALA A 30 9.15 8.50 2.24
CA ALA A 30 10.08 8.98 1.23
C ALA A 30 10.16 7.96 0.08
N ALA A 31 9.54 8.29 -1.05
CA ALA A 31 9.41 7.40 -2.19
C ALA A 31 10.60 7.55 -3.14
N TYR A 32 11.34 6.46 -3.35
CA TYR A 32 12.37 6.39 -4.36
C TYR A 32 12.24 5.12 -5.20
N PRO A 33 12.10 5.21 -6.53
CA PRO A 33 11.95 4.05 -7.39
C PRO A 33 13.29 3.31 -7.57
N ILE A 34 13.32 2.01 -7.25
CA ILE A 34 14.45 1.11 -7.55
C ILE A 34 14.01 -0.34 -7.77
N THR A 35 14.55 -1.00 -8.78
CA THR A 35 14.24 -2.40 -9.12
C THR A 35 14.79 -3.34 -8.03
N PRO A 36 14.02 -4.33 -7.53
CA PRO A 36 12.68 -4.78 -7.96
C PRO A 36 11.49 -4.17 -7.17
N SER A 37 11.74 -3.22 -6.28
CA SER A 37 10.76 -2.70 -5.31
C SER A 37 9.99 -1.46 -5.78
N THR A 38 10.25 -0.95 -6.99
CA THR A 38 9.56 0.20 -7.61
C THR A 38 8.04 0.11 -7.45
N GLN A 39 7.48 -1.09 -7.60
CA GLN A 39 6.04 -1.33 -7.51
C GLN A 39 5.43 -1.06 -6.13
N VAL A 40 6.22 -1.09 -5.04
CA VAL A 40 5.72 -0.79 -3.69
C VAL A 40 5.25 0.64 -3.61
N VAL A 41 6.11 1.59 -3.98
CA VAL A 41 5.81 3.02 -3.91
C VAL A 41 4.73 3.42 -4.91
N GLU A 42 4.72 2.84 -6.12
CA GLU A 42 3.66 3.06 -7.11
C GLU A 42 2.28 2.57 -6.63
N ARG A 43 2.24 1.42 -5.95
CA ARG A 43 1.00 0.85 -5.38
C ARG A 43 0.51 1.66 -4.20
N PHE A 44 1.41 2.07 -3.32
CA PHE A 44 1.06 2.90 -2.16
C PHE A 44 0.59 4.30 -2.56
N ALA A 45 1.21 4.91 -3.58
CA ALA A 45 0.81 6.22 -4.10
C ALA A 45 -0.67 6.25 -4.54
N ARG A 46 -1.22 5.12 -5.03
CA ARG A 46 -2.65 5.01 -5.33
C ARG A 46 -3.51 5.10 -4.07
N PHE A 47 -3.13 4.43 -2.99
CA PHE A 47 -3.85 4.55 -1.72
C PHE A 47 -3.79 5.97 -1.14
N PHE A 48 -2.65 6.64 -1.26
CA PHE A 48 -2.53 8.05 -0.91
C PHE A 48 -3.47 8.93 -1.76
N ALA A 49 -3.44 8.76 -3.09
CA ALA A 49 -4.28 9.53 -4.02
C ALA A 49 -5.79 9.29 -3.84
N ASP A 50 -6.18 8.07 -3.47
CA ASP A 50 -7.57 7.70 -3.17
C ASP A 50 -8.03 8.17 -1.77
N GLY A 51 -7.16 8.85 -1.01
CA GLY A 51 -7.44 9.28 0.37
C GLY A 51 -7.51 8.12 1.37
N ALA A 52 -7.01 6.94 0.99
CA ALA A 52 -6.97 5.74 1.84
C ALA A 52 -5.74 5.67 2.75
N ALA A 53 -4.84 6.66 2.67
CA ALA A 53 -3.74 6.91 3.59
C ALA A 53 -3.54 8.42 3.77
N THR A 54 -3.25 8.87 4.99
CA THR A 54 -3.01 10.30 5.32
C THR A 54 -1.53 10.64 5.41
N THR A 55 -0.67 9.71 4.95
CA THR A 55 0.78 9.81 4.92
C THR A 55 1.28 11.03 4.16
N GLU A 56 2.29 11.72 4.68
CA GLU A 56 3.10 12.64 3.90
C GLU A 56 3.97 11.86 2.91
N PHE A 57 3.68 11.97 1.61
CA PHE A 57 4.38 11.24 0.57
C PHE A 57 5.34 12.17 -0.17
N VAL A 58 6.66 11.96 -0.01
CA VAL A 58 7.75 12.84 -0.49
C VAL A 58 8.71 12.16 -1.45
#